data_AF-A0A822GRG1-F1
#
_entry.id   AF-A0A822GRG1-F1
#
_cell.length_a   1.000
_cell.length_b   1.000
_cell.length_c   1.000
_cell.angle_alpha   90.00
_cell.angle_beta   90.00
_cell.angle_gamma   90.00
#
_symmetry.space_group_name_H-M   'P 1'
#
loop_
_entity.id
_entity.type
_entity.pdbx_description
1 polymer ?
#
loop_
_entity_poly.entity_id
_entity_poly.type
_entity_poly.pdbx_seq_one_letter_code
_entity_poly.pdbx_strand_id
1 'polypeptide(L)'
;DENETRIDRRCRVLSYPTVSGAQSCVFGIDEIDEILSHLNDTSQKTCQEEQHYESSRLRKVFASKACRMAIMIGTDLTRKQMINVVRHLGQLAKPWNCPHGRPTIRHVSNLNEATNGFLTDDYHSFLSNSI
;
A
#
# COMPACT_ATOMS: atom_id res chain seq x y z
N ASP A 1 -40.50 19.74 34.08
CA ASP A 1 -39.28 20.47 33.73
C ASP A 1 -38.33 19.59 32.94
N GLU A 2 -38.62 19.39 31.65
CA GLU A 2 -37.74 18.68 30.71
C GLU A 2 -37.41 19.64 29.57
N ASN A 3 -36.51 20.57 29.84
CA ASN A 3 -35.89 21.39 28.80
C ASN A 3 -34.44 20.93 28.66
N GLU A 4 -34.27 19.70 28.18
CA GLU A 4 -32.97 19.19 27.79
C GLU A 4 -32.56 19.96 26.53
N THR A 5 -31.74 20.98 26.74
CA THR A 5 -31.18 21.82 25.68
C THR A 5 -30.35 20.95 24.77
N ARG A 6 -30.98 20.50 23.69
CA ARG A 6 -30.36 19.81 22.58
C ARG A 6 -29.23 20.70 22.06
N ILE A 7 -27.99 20.39 22.46
CA ILE A 7 -26.81 21.14 22.03
C ILE A 7 -26.75 20.99 20.52
N ASP A 8 -27.13 22.04 19.81
CA ASP A 8 -26.95 22.13 18.37
C ASP A 8 -25.44 22.22 18.11
N ARG A 9 -24.82 21.07 17.89
CA ARG A 9 -23.38 20.95 17.62
C ARG A 9 -23.14 21.36 16.17
N ARG A 10 -23.16 22.67 15.92
CA ARG A 10 -22.79 23.22 14.62
C ARG A 10 -21.28 23.24 14.47
N CYS A 11 -20.79 22.62 13.41
CA CYS A 11 -19.40 22.74 12.99
C CYS A 11 -19.34 23.62 11.74
N ARG A 12 -18.32 24.49 11.66
CA ARG A 12 -18.04 25.30 10.47
C ARG A 12 -16.73 24.85 9.85
N VAL A 13 -16.77 24.43 8.60
CA VAL A 13 -15.57 24.11 7.81
C VAL A 13 -14.85 25.41 7.47
N LEU A 14 -13.62 25.57 7.97
CA LEU A 14 -12.82 26.79 7.74
C LEU A 14 -12.04 26.72 6.42
N SER A 15 -11.60 25.52 6.06
CA SER A 15 -10.84 25.25 4.85
C SER A 15 -11.10 23.82 4.40
N TYR A 16 -10.83 23.59 3.12
CA TYR A 16 -10.86 22.27 2.53
C TYR A 16 -9.73 22.13 1.51
N PRO A 17 -9.17 20.92 1.35
CA PRO A 17 -8.14 20.72 0.34
C PRO A 17 -8.70 20.90 -1.07
N THR A 18 -7.89 21.41 -1.96
CA THR A 18 -8.18 21.46 -3.39
C THR A 18 -7.00 20.87 -4.14
N VAL A 19 -7.30 20.03 -5.13
CA VAL A 19 -6.29 19.50 -6.05
C VAL A 19 -6.52 20.14 -7.39
N SER A 20 -5.47 20.72 -7.96
CA SER A 20 -5.49 21.36 -9.28
C SER A 20 -4.73 20.51 -10.29
N GLY A 21 -5.15 20.55 -11.57
CA GLY A 21 -4.55 19.80 -12.67
C GLY A 21 -5.50 18.78 -13.29
N ALA A 22 -4.96 17.70 -13.88
CA ALA A 22 -5.73 16.71 -14.66
C ALA A 22 -6.78 15.92 -13.84
N GLN A 23 -6.71 15.95 -12.51
CA GLN A 23 -7.70 15.37 -11.61
C GLN A 23 -8.19 16.45 -10.66
N SER A 24 -8.63 17.60 -11.20
CA SER A 24 -9.11 18.70 -10.38
C SER A 24 -10.28 18.26 -9.52
N CYS A 25 -10.16 18.46 -8.21
CA CYS A 25 -11.19 18.08 -7.27
C CYS A 25 -11.21 19.05 -6.10
N VAL A 26 -12.42 19.49 -5.77
CA VAL A 26 -12.71 20.20 -4.52
C VAL A 26 -13.17 19.16 -3.52
N PHE A 27 -12.49 19.11 -2.38
CA PHE A 27 -12.92 18.32 -1.24
C PHE A 27 -13.96 19.13 -0.50
N GLY A 28 -15.13 18.56 -0.28
CA GLY A 28 -16.28 19.21 0.33
C GLY A 28 -16.71 18.50 1.60
N ILE A 29 -17.99 18.67 1.92
CA ILE A 29 -18.61 18.06 3.10
C ILE A 29 -18.68 16.54 2.95
N ASP A 30 -18.95 16.03 1.73
CA ASP A 30 -19.05 14.58 1.48
C ASP A 30 -17.77 13.81 1.89
N GLU A 31 -16.58 14.38 1.63
CA GLU A 31 -15.33 13.74 2.06
C GLU A 31 -15.11 13.83 3.55
N ILE A 32 -15.58 14.91 4.19
CA ILE A 32 -15.56 15.05 5.65
C ILE A 32 -16.47 13.98 6.26
N ASP A 33 -17.66 13.78 5.72
CA ASP A 33 -18.61 12.76 6.17
C ASP A 33 -18.04 11.34 6.00
N GLU A 34 -17.38 11.05 4.87
CA GLU A 34 -16.69 9.77 4.66
C GLU A 34 -15.60 9.53 5.72
N ILE A 35 -14.77 10.55 6.01
CA ILE A 35 -13.71 10.45 7.01
C ILE A 35 -14.31 10.30 8.41
N LEU A 36 -15.33 11.08 8.76
CA LEU A 36 -16.02 11.00 10.04
C LEU A 36 -16.68 9.63 10.26
N SER A 37 -17.27 9.06 9.21
CA SER A 37 -17.79 7.68 9.24
C SER A 37 -16.69 6.69 9.64
N HIS A 38 -15.54 6.74 8.97
CA HIS A 38 -14.45 5.82 9.27
C HIS A 38 -13.86 6.02 10.68
N LEU A 39 -13.80 7.27 11.18
CA LEU A 39 -13.34 7.58 12.53
C LEU A 39 -14.29 7.03 13.60
N ASN A 40 -15.61 7.19 13.40
CA ASN A 40 -16.62 6.67 14.32
C ASN A 40 -16.59 5.14 14.41
N ASP A 41 -16.42 4.45 13.29
CA ASP A 41 -16.33 2.97 13.23
C ASP A 41 -15.10 2.41 13.98
N THR A 42 -14.08 3.24 14.21
CA THR A 42 -12.80 2.79 14.80
C THR A 42 -12.72 3.05 16.31
N SER A 43 -13.67 3.80 16.87
CA SER A 43 -13.79 3.99 18.33
C SER A 43 -13.95 2.67 19.12
N GLN A 44 -14.20 1.55 18.44
CA GLN A 44 -14.32 0.21 19.02
C GLN A 44 -13.10 -0.73 18.81
N LYS A 45 -12.04 -0.30 18.12
CA LYS A 45 -10.85 -1.15 17.85
C LYS A 45 -9.64 -0.66 18.66
N THR A 46 -9.25 -1.45 19.66
CA THR A 46 -8.18 -1.17 20.64
C THR A 46 -6.75 -1.44 20.16
N CYS A 47 -6.54 -1.71 18.88
CA CYS A 47 -5.23 -2.12 18.36
C CYS A 47 -4.48 -0.90 17.79
N GLN A 48 -3.31 -0.60 18.37
CA GLN A 48 -2.39 0.50 18.06
C GLN A 48 -1.73 0.39 16.66
N GLU A 49 -2.50 0.22 15.59
CA GLU A 49 -1.99 0.43 14.23
C GLU A 49 -2.18 1.90 13.86
N GLU A 50 -1.18 2.53 13.25
CA GLU A 50 -1.30 3.86 12.65
C GLU A 50 -2.41 3.84 11.59
N GLN A 51 -3.62 4.25 11.98
CA GLN A 51 -4.76 4.30 11.08
C GLN A 51 -4.69 5.59 10.25
N HIS A 52 -4.43 5.44 8.96
CA HIS A 52 -4.51 6.56 8.02
C HIS A 52 -5.93 6.66 7.46
N TYR A 53 -6.68 7.67 7.90
CA TYR A 53 -8.02 7.95 7.38
C TYR A 53 -7.94 8.94 6.23
N GLU A 54 -8.36 8.48 5.06
CA GLU A 54 -8.46 9.31 3.87
C GLU A 54 -9.74 8.97 3.12
N SER A 55 -10.34 9.99 2.50
CA SER A 55 -11.47 9.78 1.61
C SER A 55 -11.05 9.00 0.37
N SER A 56 -12.00 8.27 -0.20
CA SER A 56 -11.85 7.51 -1.43
C SER A 56 -11.33 8.34 -2.61
N ARG A 57 -11.70 9.62 -2.69
CA ARG A 57 -11.20 10.56 -3.70
C ARG A 57 -9.74 10.93 -3.44
N LEU A 58 -9.35 11.21 -2.20
CA LEU A 58 -7.96 11.51 -1.86
C LEU A 58 -7.04 10.34 -2.19
N ARG A 59 -7.49 9.12 -1.88
CA ARG A 59 -6.79 7.87 -2.22
C ARG A 59 -6.53 7.75 -3.72
N LYS A 60 -7.52 8.06 -4.56
CA LYS A 60 -7.38 8.02 -6.04
C LYS A 60 -6.35 9.04 -6.55
N VAL A 61 -6.33 10.24 -5.97
CA VAL A 61 -5.35 11.28 -6.32
C VAL A 61 -3.94 10.82 -5.96
N PHE A 62 -3.74 10.29 -4.75
CA PHE A 62 -2.44 9.77 -4.32
C PHE A 62 -1.99 8.57 -5.13
N ALA A 63 -2.88 7.63 -5.44
CA ALA A 63 -2.57 6.49 -6.30
C ALA A 63 -2.08 6.96 -7.68
N SER A 64 -2.81 7.89 -8.29
CA SER A 64 -2.48 8.45 -9.61
C SER A 64 -1.15 9.19 -9.60
N LYS A 65 -0.88 9.99 -8.55
CA LYS A 65 0.39 10.70 -8.36
C LYS A 65 1.55 9.73 -8.18
N ALA A 66 1.40 8.71 -7.32
CA ALA A 66 2.41 7.70 -7.09
C ALA A 66 2.76 6.93 -8.38
N CYS A 67 1.77 6.58 -9.20
CA CYS A 67 2.00 5.90 -10.48
C CYS A 67 2.77 6.78 -11.47
N ARG A 68 2.45 8.07 -11.57
CA ARG A 68 3.15 8.99 -12.48
C ARG A 68 4.55 9.35 -12.02
N MET A 69 4.83 9.23 -10.72
CA MET A 69 6.17 9.46 -10.14
C MET A 69 7.02 8.18 -10.07
N ALA A 70 6.42 7.00 -10.33
CA ALA A 70 7.12 5.73 -10.27
C ALA A 70 8.16 5.59 -11.40
N ILE A 71 9.16 4.75 -11.17
CA ILE A 71 10.10 4.33 -12.21
C ILE A 71 9.33 3.59 -13.30
N MET A 72 9.48 4.00 -14.55
CA MET A 72 8.78 3.41 -15.68
C MET A 72 9.43 2.09 -16.12
N ILE A 73 8.62 1.15 -16.58
CA ILE A 73 9.11 -0.06 -17.24
C ILE A 73 9.97 0.34 -18.45
N GLY A 74 11.12 -0.33 -18.62
CA GLY A 74 12.11 0.00 -19.64
C GLY A 74 13.10 1.10 -19.25
N THR A 75 13.01 1.64 -18.02
CA THR A 75 14.03 2.56 -17.50
C THR A 75 15.25 1.77 -17.02
N ASP A 76 16.43 2.10 -17.55
CA ASP A 76 17.69 1.52 -17.08
C ASP A 76 18.02 1.99 -15.65
N LEU A 77 18.42 1.05 -14.80
CA LEU A 77 18.74 1.32 -13.40
C LEU A 77 20.15 0.86 -13.04
N THR A 78 20.87 1.73 -12.34
CA THR A 78 22.11 1.36 -11.66
C THR A 78 21.83 0.38 -10.51
N ARG A 79 22.84 -0.42 -10.14
CA ARG A 79 22.74 -1.33 -8.98
C ARG A 79 22.30 -0.62 -7.70
N LYS A 80 22.78 0.60 -7.47
CA LYS A 80 22.41 1.42 -6.30
C LYS A 80 20.92 1.79 -6.32
N GLN A 81 20.38 2.17 -7.47
CA GLN A 81 18.95 2.48 -7.62
C GLN A 81 18.08 1.24 -7.37
N MET A 82 18.45 0.09 -7.94
CA MET A 82 17.73 -1.17 -7.73
C MET A 82 17.67 -1.55 -6.24
N ILE A 83 18.80 -1.48 -5.54
CA ILE A 83 18.87 -1.74 -4.09
C ILE A 83 17.96 -0.78 -3.32
N ASN A 84 17.98 0.50 -3.66
CA ASN A 84 17.15 1.51 -2.99
C ASN A 84 15.66 1.23 -3.15
N VAL A 85 15.20 0.80 -4.34
CA VAL A 85 13.79 0.45 -4.57
C VAL A 85 13.36 -0.67 -3.64
N VAL A 86 14.12 -1.77 -3.58
CA VAL A 86 13.79 -2.92 -2.71
C VAL A 86 13.84 -2.52 -1.24
N ARG A 87 14.84 -1.73 -0.83
CA ARG A 87 14.97 -1.23 0.55
C ARG A 87 13.80 -0.35 0.97
N HIS A 88 13.34 0.55 0.10
CA HIS A 88 12.17 1.39 0.40
C HIS A 88 10.89 0.57 0.49
N LEU A 89 10.71 -0.45 -0.36
CA LEU A 89 9.58 -1.38 -0.22
C LEU A 89 9.60 -2.09 1.14
N GLY A 90 10.78 -2.48 1.63
CA GLY A 90 10.95 -3.10 2.94
C GLY A 90 10.62 -2.20 4.15
N GLN A 91 10.42 -0.89 3.95
CA GLN A 91 10.02 0.05 5.01
C GLN A 91 8.50 0.24 5.09
N LEU A 92 7.75 -0.25 4.10
CA LEU A 92 6.29 -0.11 4.07
C LEU A 92 5.62 -1.23 4.86
N ALA A 93 4.52 -0.92 5.53
CA ALA A 93 3.74 -1.93 6.27
C ALA A 93 3.12 -3.00 5.37
N LYS A 94 2.65 -2.61 4.17
CA LYS A 94 1.95 -3.50 3.23
C LYS A 94 2.53 -3.38 1.81
N PRO A 95 3.76 -3.87 1.57
CA PRO A 95 4.47 -3.58 0.32
C PRO A 95 4.02 -4.42 -0.87
N TRP A 96 3.11 -5.38 -0.70
CA TRP A 96 2.82 -6.45 -1.67
C TRP A 96 2.01 -6.04 -2.89
N ASN A 97 1.27 -4.95 -2.78
CA ASN A 97 0.42 -4.41 -3.84
C ASN A 97 0.63 -2.91 -3.98
N CYS A 98 0.64 -2.41 -5.21
CA CYS A 98 0.60 -0.97 -5.48
C CYS A 98 -0.79 -0.43 -5.12
N PRO A 99 -0.99 0.91 -5.04
CA PRO A 99 -2.27 1.49 -4.68
C PRO A 99 -3.40 1.21 -5.70
N HIS A 100 -3.09 0.61 -6.86
CA HIS A 100 -4.04 0.13 -7.86
C HIS A 100 -4.28 -1.39 -7.80
N GLY A 101 -3.68 -2.10 -6.84
CA GLY A 101 -3.83 -3.55 -6.67
C GLY A 101 -2.90 -4.42 -7.52
N ARG A 102 -1.95 -3.84 -8.27
CA ARG A 102 -0.94 -4.64 -8.99
C ARG A 102 0.11 -5.15 -8.01
N PRO A 103 0.57 -6.40 -8.14
CA PRO A 103 1.61 -6.91 -7.29
C PRO A 103 2.95 -6.22 -7.52
N THR A 104 3.67 -5.95 -6.44
CA THR A 104 4.99 -5.30 -6.47
C THR A 104 6.14 -6.31 -6.49
N ILE A 105 6.00 -7.40 -5.72
CA ILE A 105 7.00 -8.46 -5.55
C ILE A 105 6.29 -9.82 -5.61
N ARG A 106 6.98 -10.81 -6.18
CA ARG A 106 6.56 -12.21 -6.26
C ARG A 106 7.72 -13.12 -5.88
N HIS A 107 7.40 -14.21 -5.20
CA HIS A 107 8.35 -15.30 -5.00
C HIS A 107 8.54 -16.03 -6.33
N VAL A 108 9.79 -16.21 -6.74
CA VAL A 108 10.12 -16.88 -8.01
C VAL A 108 10.29 -18.38 -7.79
N SER A 109 11.16 -18.77 -6.86
CA SER A 109 11.49 -20.17 -6.60
C SER A 109 12.24 -20.34 -5.28
N ASN A 110 12.07 -21.50 -4.65
CA ASN A 110 12.88 -21.90 -3.51
C ASN A 110 14.17 -22.55 -4.02
N LEU A 111 15.32 -21.97 -3.70
CA LEU A 111 16.60 -22.49 -4.18
C LEU A 111 16.90 -23.89 -3.61
N ASN A 112 16.44 -24.21 -2.40
CA ASN A 112 16.66 -25.52 -1.79
C ASN A 112 15.93 -26.63 -2.56
N GLU A 113 14.76 -26.33 -3.12
CA GLU A 113 14.01 -27.25 -3.99
C GLU A 113 14.67 -27.36 -5.37
N ALA A 114 15.19 -26.26 -5.91
CA ALA A 114 15.88 -26.25 -7.19
C ALA A 114 17.23 -26.99 -7.15
N THR A 115 18.02 -26.86 -6.06
CA THR A 115 19.30 -27.55 -5.90
C THR A 115 19.16 -29.04 -5.63
N ASN A 116 18.02 -29.48 -5.09
CA ASN A 116 17.74 -30.91 -4.97
C ASN A 116 17.65 -31.59 -6.34
N GLY A 117 17.27 -30.89 -7.42
CA GLY A 117 17.32 -31.43 -8.78
C GLY A 117 18.71 -31.45 -9.41
N PHE A 118 19.66 -30.62 -8.93
CA PHE A 118 21.04 -30.59 -9.44
C PHE A 118 21.99 -31.52 -8.67
N LEU A 119 21.71 -31.83 -7.40
CA LEU A 119 22.56 -32.72 -6.59
C LEU A 119 22.11 -34.19 -6.62
N THR A 120 20.84 -34.50 -6.93
CA THR A 120 20.37 -35.90 -6.95
C THR A 120 20.73 -36.65 -8.23
N ASP A 121 20.84 -35.97 -9.37
CA ASP A 121 21.14 -36.61 -10.65
C ASP A 121 22.63 -37.01 -10.78
N ASP A 122 23.51 -36.31 -10.07
CA ASP A 122 24.95 -36.65 -10.04
C ASP A 122 25.30 -37.66 -8.93
N TYR A 123 24.56 -37.71 -7.80
CA TYR A 123 24.93 -38.63 -6.72
C TYR A 123 24.48 -40.09 -6.98
N HIS A 124 23.36 -40.29 -7.68
CA HIS A 124 22.88 -41.64 -8.02
C HIS A 124 23.65 -42.31 -9.19
N SER A 125 24.34 -41.53 -10.02
CA SER A 125 25.19 -42.04 -11.11
C SER A 125 26.59 -42.47 -10.64
N PHE A 126 27.07 -41.97 -9.50
CA PHE A 126 28.34 -42.38 -8.91
C PHE A 126 28.25 -43.66 -8.06
N LEU A 127 27.13 -43.90 -7.35
CA LEU A 127 26.97 -45.12 -6.52
C LEU A 127 26.54 -46.37 -7.30
N SER A 128 26.11 -46.23 -8.57
CA SER A 128 25.76 -47.36 -9.44
C SER A 128 26.95 -47.90 -10.25
N ASN A 129 28.12 -47.25 -10.20
CA ASN A 129 29.34 -47.67 -10.90
C ASN A 129 30.47 -48.13 -9.94
N SER A 130 30.16 -48.42 -8.67
CA SER A 130 31.12 -48.93 -7.67
C SER A 130 30.72 -50.25 -7.01
N ILE A 131 30.09 -51.15 -7.77
CA ILE A 131 30.02 -52.59 -7.46
C ILE A 131 30.32 -53.36 -8.73
#